data_AF-A0A7I6N968-F1
#
_entry.id   AF-A0A7I6N968-F1
#
_cell.length_a   1.000
_cell.length_b   1.000
_cell.length_c   1.000
_cell.angle_alpha   90.00
_cell.angle_beta   90.00
_cell.angle_gamma   90.00
#
_symmetry.space_group_name_H-M   'P 1'
#
loop_
_entity.id
_entity.type
_entity.pdbx_description
1 polymer ?
#
loop_
_entity_poly.entity_id
_entity_poly.type
_entity_poly.pdbx_seq_one_letter_code
_entity_poly.pdbx_strand_id
1 'polypeptide(L)'
;VNVVVNSTLSAQRSSAWEDSILSALNSQSPAHQYKVVMEKHLVGIMLVVFVKSEHAEYVKEVHGATAGVGIMGMMGNKGGAAIRMSYYDSTLCFVCAHLAAHRENVAGRNADYLNILSKIEFRDSENECYASDIRHLSGEPHILNHDFVFWIGDLNYRINEEIPVEAVFQQAESDVYSELLQLDQLNIERKRKNVFRGFEEGRISFPPTYKFQAGTMMYEKRPEKKLRAPAWCDRVLWRARTPDHIAQQNYTAIMELDLSDHKPVQATFEVQIRHQVEAKKTQVVREVMMQL
;
A
#
# COMPACT_ATOMS: atom_id res chain seq x y z
N VAL A 1 -8.70 7.67 25.16
CA VAL A 1 -8.92 8.94 24.43
C VAL A 1 -8.38 8.73 23.02
N ASN A 2 -9.29 8.42 22.08
CA ASN A 2 -8.95 8.20 20.67
C ASN A 2 -8.55 9.55 20.06
N VAL A 3 -7.26 9.83 19.91
CA VAL A 3 -6.82 10.91 19.02
C VAL A 3 -6.66 10.31 17.63
N VAL A 4 -7.81 10.09 17.00
CA VAL A 4 -7.99 9.94 15.55
C VAL A 4 -9.19 10.81 15.22
N VAL A 5 -9.02 12.12 15.31
CA VAL A 5 -10.08 13.03 14.85
C VAL A 5 -9.90 13.13 13.35
N ASN A 6 -10.64 12.30 12.62
CA ASN A 6 -10.99 12.61 11.24
C ASN A 6 -11.74 13.94 11.26
N SER A 7 -10.98 15.03 11.19
CA SER A 7 -11.56 16.36 11.23
C SER A 7 -12.37 16.59 9.94
N THR A 8 -13.38 17.44 10.01
CA THR A 8 -14.12 17.89 8.82
C THR A 8 -13.18 18.38 7.71
N LEU A 9 -12.06 19.00 8.08
CA LEU A 9 -11.00 19.42 7.17
C LEU A 9 -10.29 18.26 6.48
N SER A 10 -10.09 17.13 7.16
CA SER A 10 -9.47 15.93 6.58
C SER A 10 -10.39 15.29 5.53
N ALA A 11 -11.68 15.20 5.84
CA ALA A 11 -12.70 14.71 4.89
C ALA A 11 -12.87 15.64 3.67
N GLN A 12 -12.85 16.96 3.88
CA GLN A 12 -12.88 17.92 2.76
C GLN A 12 -11.65 17.78 1.84
N ARG A 13 -10.46 17.59 2.44
CA ARG A 13 -9.23 17.39 1.67
C ARG A 13 -9.20 16.06 0.92
N SER A 14 -9.70 14.97 1.53
CA SER A 14 -9.79 13.68 0.85
C SER A 14 -10.75 13.76 -0.34
N SER A 15 -11.93 14.37 -0.17
CA SER A 15 -12.86 14.60 -1.28
C SER A 15 -12.21 15.40 -2.43
N ALA A 16 -11.49 16.48 -2.12
CA ALA A 16 -10.81 17.27 -3.15
C ALA A 16 -9.73 16.47 -3.90
N TRP A 17 -9.00 15.59 -3.20
CA TRP A 17 -8.03 14.69 -3.83
C TRP A 17 -8.69 13.63 -4.70
N GLU A 18 -9.78 13.02 -4.22
CA GLU A 18 -10.58 12.06 -4.97
C GLU A 18 -11.06 12.66 -6.29
N ASP A 19 -11.70 13.84 -6.23
CA ASP A 19 -12.19 14.56 -7.40
C ASP A 19 -11.06 14.89 -8.39
N SER A 20 -9.93 15.37 -7.87
CA SER A 20 -8.77 15.74 -8.69
C SER A 20 -8.18 14.54 -9.42
N ILE A 21 -8.02 13.40 -8.73
CA ILE A 21 -7.47 12.17 -9.32
C ILE A 21 -8.46 11.59 -10.32
N LEU A 22 -9.76 11.55 -9.99
CA LEU A 22 -10.79 11.04 -10.90
C LEU A 22 -10.86 11.87 -12.19
N SER A 23 -10.82 13.19 -12.06
CA SER A 23 -10.80 14.11 -13.20
C SER A 23 -9.55 13.90 -14.06
N ALA A 24 -8.37 13.76 -13.44
CA ALA A 24 -7.13 13.45 -14.15
C ALA A 24 -7.23 12.13 -14.93
N LEU A 25 -7.67 11.04 -14.30
CA LEU A 25 -7.85 9.73 -14.94
C LEU A 25 -8.81 9.81 -16.14
N ASN A 26 -9.95 10.47 -15.96
CA ASN A 26 -11.01 10.53 -16.97
C ASN A 26 -10.70 11.49 -18.12
N SER A 27 -9.91 12.54 -17.88
CA SER A 27 -9.43 13.43 -18.94
C SER A 27 -8.43 12.76 -19.89
N GLN A 28 -7.63 11.81 -19.38
CA GLN A 28 -6.62 11.09 -20.16
C GLN A 28 -7.17 9.86 -20.87
N SER A 29 -8.34 9.36 -20.46
CA SER A 29 -8.96 8.16 -21.05
C SER A 29 -10.45 8.37 -21.36
N PRO A 30 -10.80 9.21 -22.36
CA PRO A 30 -12.21 9.49 -22.69
C PRO A 30 -13.03 8.22 -22.98
N ALA A 31 -12.42 7.22 -23.64
CA ALA A 31 -13.06 5.95 -23.98
C ALA A 31 -13.24 4.98 -22.80
N HIS A 32 -12.46 5.12 -21.72
CA HIS A 32 -12.49 4.24 -20.56
C HIS A 32 -12.55 5.06 -19.28
N GLN A 33 -13.76 5.55 -18.97
CA GLN A 33 -14.03 6.30 -17.76
C GLN A 33 -13.85 5.43 -16.51
N TYR A 34 -13.30 6.00 -15.45
CA TYR A 34 -13.16 5.40 -14.13
C TYR A 34 -14.28 5.84 -13.19
N LYS A 35 -14.52 5.03 -12.17
CA LYS A 35 -15.37 5.29 -11.00
C LYS A 35 -14.58 5.02 -9.74
N VAL A 36 -14.89 5.76 -8.68
CA VAL A 36 -14.38 5.48 -7.34
C VAL A 36 -15.07 4.23 -6.81
N VAL A 37 -14.29 3.28 -6.32
CA VAL A 37 -14.78 2.09 -5.60
C VAL A 37 -14.95 2.43 -4.13
N MET A 38 -13.87 2.93 -3.51
CA MET A 38 -13.87 3.36 -2.12
C MET A 38 -12.66 4.24 -1.85
N GLU A 39 -12.86 5.20 -0.95
CA GLU A 39 -11.83 6.00 -0.30
C GLU A 39 -11.72 5.58 1.16
N LYS A 40 -10.49 5.50 1.67
CA LYS A 40 -10.22 5.30 3.09
C LYS A 40 -8.99 6.08 3.51
N HIS A 41 -9.11 6.84 4.59
CA HIS A 41 -8.02 7.62 5.14
C HIS A 41 -7.86 7.44 6.66
N LEU A 42 -6.64 7.69 7.11
CA LEU A 42 -6.25 7.75 8.51
C LEU A 42 -5.26 8.90 8.70
N VAL A 43 -5.74 10.02 9.25
CA VAL A 43 -4.93 11.23 9.49
C VAL A 43 -4.33 11.76 8.17
N GLY A 44 -3.05 11.47 7.90
CA GLY A 44 -2.34 11.89 6.68
C GLY A 44 -2.17 10.78 5.64
N ILE A 45 -2.73 9.59 5.90
CA ILE A 45 -2.71 8.43 5.00
C ILE A 45 -4.03 8.44 4.24
N MET A 46 -3.99 8.33 2.92
CA MET A 46 -5.16 8.23 2.07
C MET A 46 -4.96 7.09 1.06
N LEU A 47 -5.97 6.25 0.92
CA LEU A 47 -6.04 5.16 -0.04
C LEU A 47 -7.33 5.30 -0.83
N VAL A 48 -7.23 5.37 -2.15
CA VAL A 48 -8.37 5.41 -3.06
C VAL A 48 -8.24 4.30 -4.06
N VAL A 49 -9.32 3.54 -4.24
CA VAL A 49 -9.42 2.51 -5.28
C VAL A 49 -10.37 3.00 -6.36
N PHE A 50 -9.90 2.98 -7.60
CA PHE A 50 -10.70 3.29 -8.79
C PHE A 50 -10.86 2.04 -9.65
N VAL A 51 -11.96 1.96 -10.39
CA VAL A 51 -12.23 0.89 -11.36
C VAL A 51 -12.73 1.50 -12.66
N LYS A 52 -12.41 0.88 -13.80
CA LYS A 52 -13.04 1.26 -15.06
C LYS A 52 -14.55 1.02 -14.98
N SER A 53 -15.32 1.93 -15.56
CA SER A 53 -16.79 1.95 -15.48
C SER A 53 -17.42 0.67 -16.01
N GLU A 54 -16.83 0.06 -17.05
CA GLU A 54 -17.27 -1.20 -17.65
C GLU A 54 -17.13 -2.41 -16.72
N HIS A 55 -16.30 -2.32 -15.68
CA HIS A 55 -16.10 -3.40 -14.71
C HIS A 55 -16.78 -3.14 -13.36
N ALA A 56 -17.43 -1.98 -13.18
CA ALA A 56 -17.97 -1.56 -11.90
C ALA A 56 -19.05 -2.52 -11.35
N GLU A 57 -19.85 -3.15 -12.22
CA GLU A 57 -20.87 -4.13 -11.81
C GLU A 57 -20.29 -5.44 -11.24
N TYR A 58 -19.01 -5.72 -11.50
CA TYR A 58 -18.29 -6.90 -11.02
C TYR A 58 -17.50 -6.63 -9.74
N VAL A 59 -17.55 -5.40 -9.21
CA VAL A 59 -16.97 -5.06 -7.90
C VAL A 59 -18.03 -5.27 -6.83
N LYS A 60 -17.76 -6.15 -5.87
CA LYS A 60 -18.67 -6.52 -4.79
C LYS A 60 -17.93 -6.59 -3.46
N GLU A 61 -18.65 -6.71 -2.35
CA GLU A 61 -18.06 -7.01 -1.04
C GLU A 61 -16.93 -6.03 -0.67
N VAL A 62 -17.19 -4.74 -0.84
CA VAL A 62 -16.21 -3.65 -0.66
C VAL A 62 -16.23 -3.18 0.78
N HIS A 63 -15.12 -3.34 1.49
CA HIS A 63 -14.99 -2.89 2.88
C HIS A 63 -13.64 -2.19 3.09
N GLY A 64 -13.64 -1.17 3.95
CA GLY A 64 -12.44 -0.40 4.26
C GLY A 64 -12.22 -0.24 5.75
N ALA A 65 -10.98 -0.41 6.20
CA ALA A 65 -10.59 -0.39 7.61
C ALA A 65 -9.29 0.40 7.81
N THR A 66 -9.03 0.85 9.03
CA THR A 66 -7.81 1.57 9.39
C THR A 66 -7.22 1.02 10.68
N ALA A 67 -5.90 1.17 10.84
CA ALA A 67 -5.20 0.80 12.07
C ALA A 67 -4.17 1.87 12.41
N GLY A 68 -4.33 2.54 13.56
CA GLY A 68 -3.32 3.45 14.11
C GLY A 68 -2.23 2.70 14.88
N VAL A 69 -0.97 3.06 14.68
CA VAL A 69 0.20 2.37 15.27
C VAL A 69 1.24 3.30 15.90
N GLY A 70 0.91 4.57 16.14
CA GLY A 70 1.82 5.58 16.70
C GLY A 70 2.31 5.33 18.15
N ILE A 71 2.36 6.38 18.98
CA ILE A 71 2.75 6.28 20.39
C ILE A 71 1.97 5.15 21.07
N MET A 72 2.71 4.23 21.72
CA MET A 72 2.20 3.01 22.35
C MET A 72 1.41 2.08 21.42
N GLY A 73 1.66 2.13 20.11
CA GLY A 73 0.96 1.32 19.12
C GLY A 73 -0.51 1.70 18.93
N MET A 74 -0.98 2.84 19.46
CA MET A 74 -2.40 3.22 19.44
C MET A 74 -2.67 4.69 19.09
N MET A 75 -1.69 5.60 19.22
CA MET A 75 -1.95 7.04 19.19
C MET A 75 -0.94 7.77 18.30
N GLY A 76 -1.32 8.22 17.10
CA GLY A 76 -0.43 9.05 16.26
C GLY A 76 -0.78 9.08 14.77
N ASN A 77 -0.03 9.86 14.00
CA ASN A 77 -0.16 10.02 12.54
C ASN A 77 0.46 8.88 11.72
N LYS A 78 0.61 7.70 12.32
CA LYS A 78 1.21 6.49 11.74
C LYS A 78 0.19 5.37 11.78
N GLY A 79 0.20 4.51 10.77
CA GLY A 79 -0.82 3.49 10.64
C GLY A 79 -0.94 2.94 9.24
N GLY A 80 -2.08 2.31 8.99
CA GLY A 80 -2.49 1.86 7.67
C GLY A 80 -3.96 2.12 7.41
N ALA A 81 -4.29 2.36 6.16
CA ALA A 81 -5.64 2.29 5.61
C ALA A 81 -5.69 1.11 4.64
N ALA A 82 -6.74 0.30 4.71
CA ALA A 82 -6.91 -0.83 3.81
C ALA A 82 -8.31 -0.85 3.21
N ILE A 83 -8.40 -1.32 1.97
CA ILE A 83 -9.64 -1.55 1.23
C ILE A 83 -9.57 -2.95 0.65
N ARG A 84 -10.62 -3.74 0.87
CA ARG A 84 -10.81 -5.04 0.23
C ARG A 84 -12.05 -5.07 -0.64
N MET A 85 -12.00 -5.88 -1.68
CA MET A 85 -13.12 -6.07 -2.60
C MET A 85 -13.05 -7.45 -3.26
N SER A 86 -14.22 -7.96 -3.64
CA SER A 86 -14.33 -8.97 -4.68
C SER A 86 -14.36 -8.28 -6.03
N TYR A 87 -13.53 -8.73 -6.96
CA TYR A 87 -13.49 -8.29 -8.34
C TYR A 87 -13.68 -9.49 -9.24
N TYR A 88 -14.83 -9.54 -9.93
CA TYR A 88 -15.34 -10.79 -10.49
C TYR A 88 -15.34 -11.88 -9.39
N ASP A 89 -14.63 -12.99 -9.59
CA ASP A 89 -14.55 -14.11 -8.66
C ASP A 89 -13.17 -14.23 -8.00
N SER A 90 -12.44 -13.12 -7.93
CA SER A 90 -11.17 -13.01 -7.20
C SER A 90 -11.25 -11.96 -6.11
N THR A 91 -10.47 -12.14 -5.04
CA THR A 91 -10.46 -11.22 -3.89
C THR A 91 -9.18 -10.39 -3.90
N LEU A 92 -9.32 -9.07 -3.79
CA LEU A 92 -8.22 -8.11 -3.76
C LEU A 92 -8.22 -7.34 -2.44
N CYS A 93 -7.04 -7.09 -1.89
CA CYS A 93 -6.85 -6.22 -0.73
C CYS A 93 -5.69 -5.26 -0.99
N PHE A 94 -5.95 -3.96 -0.79
CA PHE A 94 -4.95 -2.90 -0.87
C PHE A 94 -4.71 -2.35 0.53
N VAL A 95 -3.46 -2.16 0.92
CA VAL A 95 -3.05 -1.57 2.19
C VAL A 95 -2.08 -0.43 1.91
N CYS A 96 -2.40 0.79 2.32
CA CYS A 96 -1.50 1.93 2.30
C CYS A 96 -1.04 2.22 3.73
N ALA A 97 0.28 2.23 3.97
CA ALA A 97 0.85 2.40 5.29
C ALA A 97 1.83 3.57 5.36
N HIS A 98 1.91 4.18 6.55
CA HIS A 98 2.95 5.13 6.92
C HIS A 98 3.53 4.66 8.26
N LEU A 99 4.73 4.05 8.21
CA LEU A 99 5.36 3.40 9.36
C LEU A 99 6.32 4.34 10.10
N ALA A 100 6.78 3.91 11.28
CA ALA A 100 7.68 4.67 12.13
C ALA A 100 8.91 5.22 11.38
N ALA A 101 9.16 6.51 11.55
CA ALA A 101 10.30 7.20 10.95
C ALA A 101 11.60 6.94 11.72
N HIS A 102 12.68 7.57 11.24
CA HIS A 102 14.04 7.55 11.80
C HIS A 102 14.87 6.31 11.47
N ARG A 103 16.17 6.51 11.22
CA ARG A 103 17.05 5.50 10.61
C ARG A 103 17.26 4.32 11.55
N GLU A 104 17.43 4.61 12.83
CA GLU A 104 17.62 3.68 13.94
C GLU A 104 16.37 2.82 14.27
N ASN A 105 15.17 3.29 13.92
CA ASN A 105 13.92 2.71 14.43
C ASN A 105 13.37 1.54 13.58
N VAL A 106 14.21 0.58 13.24
CA VAL A 106 13.82 -0.62 12.47
C VAL A 106 12.79 -1.44 13.24
N ALA A 107 13.02 -1.66 14.54
CA ALA A 107 12.11 -2.42 15.39
C ALA A 107 10.70 -1.81 15.46
N GLY A 108 10.60 -0.47 15.51
CA GLY A 108 9.31 0.23 15.46
C GLY A 108 8.57 0.00 14.15
N ARG A 109 9.25 0.06 13.01
CA ARG A 109 8.62 -0.25 11.70
C ARG A 109 8.14 -1.69 11.59
N ASN A 110 8.92 -2.64 12.09
CA ASN A 110 8.51 -4.04 12.15
C ASN A 110 7.27 -4.22 13.03
N ALA A 111 7.24 -3.57 14.20
CA ALA A 111 6.10 -3.61 15.10
C ALA A 111 4.86 -2.94 14.48
N ASP A 112 5.01 -1.81 13.80
CA ASP A 112 3.93 -1.12 13.08
C ASP A 112 3.32 -2.01 12.00
N TYR A 113 4.15 -2.68 11.19
CA TYR A 113 3.68 -3.66 10.20
C TYR A 113 2.84 -4.78 10.84
N LEU A 114 3.34 -5.40 11.91
CA LEU A 114 2.63 -6.47 12.61
C LEU A 114 1.34 -5.99 13.27
N ASN A 115 1.34 -4.77 13.80
CA ASN A 115 0.16 -4.13 14.39
C ASN A 115 -0.90 -3.84 13.32
N ILE A 116 -0.54 -3.31 12.15
CA ILE A 116 -1.48 -3.09 11.04
C ILE A 116 -2.06 -4.44 10.60
N LEU A 117 -1.20 -5.44 10.42
CA LEU A 117 -1.61 -6.77 9.98
C LEU A 117 -2.62 -7.43 10.94
N SER A 118 -2.47 -7.22 12.25
CA SER A 118 -3.32 -7.82 13.28
C SER A 118 -4.58 -7.00 13.62
N LYS A 119 -4.53 -5.67 13.49
CA LYS A 119 -5.64 -4.79 13.89
C LYS A 119 -6.61 -4.46 12.77
N ILE A 120 -6.22 -4.60 11.51
CA ILE A 120 -7.14 -4.38 10.39
C ILE A 120 -8.13 -5.54 10.34
N GLU A 121 -9.39 -5.19 10.59
CA GLU A 121 -10.55 -6.07 10.50
C GLU A 121 -11.59 -5.41 9.60
N PHE A 122 -12.03 -6.12 8.57
CA PHE A 122 -13.04 -5.66 7.64
C PHE A 122 -14.41 -6.07 8.19
N ARG A 123 -15.02 -5.19 9.00
CA ARG A 123 -16.36 -5.41 9.56
C ARG A 123 -17.38 -4.53 8.84
N ASP A 124 -18.63 -4.99 8.77
CA ASP A 124 -19.75 -4.14 8.39
C ASP A 124 -20.03 -3.10 9.48
N SER A 125 -20.17 -1.85 9.04
CA SER A 125 -20.08 -0.64 9.86
C SER A 125 -21.28 -0.36 10.77
N GLU A 126 -22.10 -1.35 11.12
CA GLU A 126 -23.30 -1.11 11.94
C GLU A 126 -23.10 -1.35 13.44
N ASN A 127 -22.01 -1.96 13.91
CA ASN A 127 -21.77 -2.16 15.34
C ASN A 127 -20.30 -1.96 15.74
N GLU A 128 -19.86 -0.70 15.79
CA GLU A 128 -18.66 -0.31 16.53
C GLU A 128 -18.94 -0.33 18.05
N CYS A 129 -19.04 -1.51 18.67
CA CYS A 129 -19.06 -1.61 20.12
C CYS A 129 -18.24 -2.83 20.62
N TYR A 130 -17.21 -2.50 21.42
CA TYR A 130 -16.40 -3.36 22.29
C TYR A 130 -16.00 -4.75 21.74
N ALA A 131 -14.91 -4.80 20.97
CA ALA A 131 -14.25 -6.06 20.63
C ALA A 131 -13.53 -6.65 21.86
N SER A 132 -14.14 -7.67 22.47
CA SER A 132 -13.46 -8.68 23.28
C SER A 132 -12.83 -9.75 22.38
N ASP A 133 -11.82 -10.45 22.93
CA ASP A 133 -10.88 -11.42 22.34
C ASP A 133 -11.48 -12.63 21.60
N ILE A 134 -12.34 -12.43 20.61
CA ILE A 134 -12.89 -13.50 19.76
C ILE A 134 -12.43 -13.30 18.30
N ARG A 135 -11.11 -13.33 18.11
CA ARG A 135 -10.42 -13.12 16.81
C ARG A 135 -10.62 -14.26 15.79
N HIS A 136 -11.28 -15.36 16.16
CA HIS A 136 -11.36 -16.59 15.35
C HIS A 136 -12.79 -17.06 15.02
N LEU A 137 -13.84 -16.36 15.47
CA LEU A 137 -15.23 -16.79 15.23
C LEU A 137 -16.03 -15.88 14.29
N SER A 138 -15.51 -14.71 13.90
CA SER A 138 -16.28 -13.76 13.07
C SER A 138 -16.39 -14.17 11.60
N GLY A 139 -15.59 -15.12 11.11
CA GLY A 139 -15.62 -15.56 9.70
C GLY A 139 -15.16 -14.51 8.67
N GLU A 140 -14.90 -13.27 9.10
CA GLU A 140 -14.48 -12.17 8.23
C GLU A 140 -13.05 -12.38 7.69
N PRO A 141 -12.79 -12.08 6.40
CA PRO A 141 -11.48 -12.25 5.81
C PRO A 141 -10.50 -11.21 6.35
N HIS A 142 -9.31 -11.65 6.80
CA HIS A 142 -8.18 -10.76 7.10
C HIS A 142 -7.41 -10.40 5.83
N ILE A 143 -6.51 -9.42 5.92
CA ILE A 143 -5.63 -8.96 4.81
C ILE A 143 -5.05 -10.16 4.03
N LEU A 144 -4.45 -11.14 4.72
CA LEU A 144 -3.76 -12.27 4.08
C LEU A 144 -4.70 -13.36 3.53
N ASN A 145 -6.02 -13.27 3.75
CA ASN A 145 -6.98 -14.21 3.20
C ASN A 145 -7.38 -13.90 1.75
N HIS A 146 -6.96 -12.77 1.19
CA HIS A 146 -7.28 -12.40 -0.18
C HIS A 146 -6.38 -13.11 -1.20
N ASP A 147 -6.89 -13.30 -2.41
CA ASP A 147 -6.15 -13.90 -3.52
C ASP A 147 -4.96 -13.02 -3.92
N PHE A 148 -5.16 -11.70 -3.91
CA PHE A 148 -4.13 -10.70 -4.17
C PHE A 148 -4.12 -9.65 -3.06
N VAL A 149 -2.94 -9.38 -2.53
CA VAL A 149 -2.70 -8.33 -1.54
C VAL A 149 -1.62 -7.40 -2.06
N PHE A 150 -1.90 -6.10 -2.09
CA PHE A 150 -0.95 -5.05 -2.42
C PHE A 150 -0.69 -4.21 -1.18
N TRP A 151 0.58 -4.06 -0.81
CA TRP A 151 0.99 -3.25 0.32
C TRP A 151 1.89 -2.12 -0.17
N ILE A 152 1.44 -0.88 0.02
CA ILE A 152 2.04 0.32 -0.52
C ILE A 152 2.26 1.37 0.57
N GLY A 153 3.03 2.40 0.25
CA GLY A 153 3.13 3.63 1.03
C GLY A 153 4.55 3.95 1.52
N ASP A 154 4.63 4.90 2.45
CA ASP A 154 5.88 5.30 3.11
C ASP A 154 6.19 4.31 4.25
N LEU A 155 6.86 3.23 3.88
CA LEU A 155 7.30 2.20 4.83
C LEU A 155 8.48 2.65 5.67
N ASN A 156 9.10 3.80 5.34
CA ASN A 156 10.12 4.49 6.12
C ASN A 156 11.39 3.70 6.45
N TYR A 157 11.60 2.51 5.87
CA TYR A 157 12.87 1.79 5.97
C TYR A 157 13.97 2.59 5.28
N ARG A 158 15.17 2.58 5.88
CA ARG A 158 16.32 3.39 5.47
C ARG A 158 17.49 2.52 5.05
N ILE A 159 18.56 3.16 4.62
CA ILE A 159 19.86 2.50 4.51
C ILE A 159 20.43 2.28 5.91
N ASN A 160 20.96 1.09 6.19
CA ASN A 160 21.54 0.69 7.47
C ASN A 160 22.63 1.66 7.96
N GLU A 161 22.74 1.88 9.27
CA GLU A 161 23.64 2.85 9.92
C GLU A 161 25.13 2.51 9.83
N GLU A 162 25.45 1.30 9.37
CA GLU A 162 26.83 0.83 9.13
C GLU A 162 27.60 1.67 8.09
N ILE A 163 26.89 2.40 7.22
CA ILE A 163 27.49 3.30 6.22
C ILE A 163 27.27 4.78 6.60
N PRO A 164 28.30 5.65 6.52
CA PRO A 164 28.14 7.10 6.75
C PRO A 164 27.16 7.74 5.77
N VAL A 165 26.48 8.81 6.21
CA VAL A 165 25.46 9.51 5.42
C VAL A 165 26.04 10.07 4.12
N GLU A 166 27.27 10.57 4.17
CA GLU A 166 28.02 11.13 3.04
C GLU A 166 28.28 10.08 1.96
N ALA A 167 28.61 8.85 2.36
CA ALA A 167 28.81 7.74 1.43
C ALA A 167 27.49 7.29 0.79
N VAL A 168 26.37 7.35 1.54
CA VAL A 168 25.04 7.10 0.95
C VAL A 168 24.71 8.11 -0.14
N PHE A 169 25.03 9.39 0.05
CA PHE A 169 24.83 10.40 -1.00
C PHE A 169 25.64 10.10 -2.26
N GLN A 170 26.92 9.77 -2.11
CA GLN A 170 27.79 9.46 -3.24
C GLN A 170 27.24 8.29 -4.07
N GLN A 171 26.76 7.23 -3.42
CA GLN A 171 26.18 6.07 -4.11
C GLN A 171 24.81 6.38 -4.69
N ALA A 172 23.96 7.12 -3.99
CA ALA A 172 22.62 7.50 -4.46
C ALA A 172 22.68 8.36 -5.73
N GLU A 173 23.75 9.16 -5.90
CA GLU A 173 23.98 10.03 -7.06
C GLU A 173 24.80 9.36 -8.18
N SER A 174 25.18 8.10 -8.02
CA SER A 174 26.03 7.37 -8.97
C SER A 174 25.27 6.58 -10.05
N ASP A 175 23.94 6.53 -9.96
CA ASP A 175 23.06 5.68 -10.77
C ASP A 175 23.34 4.17 -10.69
N VAL A 176 24.18 3.75 -9.74
CA VAL A 176 24.46 2.34 -9.42
C VAL A 176 24.01 2.04 -7.99
N TYR A 177 22.84 1.41 -7.88
CA TYR A 177 22.16 1.24 -6.58
C TYR A 177 22.36 -0.14 -5.92
N SER A 178 23.01 -1.09 -6.60
CA SER A 178 23.08 -2.49 -6.18
C SER A 178 23.71 -2.68 -4.79
N GLU A 179 24.80 -1.99 -4.50
CA GLU A 179 25.48 -2.03 -3.20
C GLU A 179 24.61 -1.42 -2.11
N LEU A 180 24.00 -0.26 -2.40
CA LEU A 180 23.15 0.44 -1.46
C LEU A 180 21.89 -0.37 -1.11
N LEU A 181 21.33 -1.09 -2.08
CA LEU A 181 20.19 -2.00 -1.89
C LEU A 181 20.50 -3.22 -1.01
N GLN A 182 21.78 -3.63 -0.88
CA GLN A 182 22.18 -4.67 0.09
C GLN A 182 22.09 -4.15 1.54
N LEU A 183 22.19 -2.82 1.71
CA LEU A 183 22.11 -2.14 2.99
C LEU A 183 20.71 -1.59 3.29
N ASP A 184 19.75 -1.80 2.39
CA ASP A 184 18.34 -1.41 2.59
C ASP A 184 17.70 -2.23 3.71
N GLN A 185 17.21 -1.56 4.74
CA GLN A 185 16.66 -2.21 5.93
C GLN A 185 15.42 -3.06 5.61
N LEU A 186 14.57 -2.67 4.65
CA LEU A 186 13.41 -3.50 4.29
C LEU A 186 13.86 -4.82 3.65
N ASN A 187 14.81 -4.77 2.72
CA ASN A 187 15.39 -5.96 2.10
C ASN A 187 16.03 -6.90 3.14
N ILE A 188 16.78 -6.34 4.09
CA ILE A 188 17.41 -7.09 5.19
C ILE A 188 16.35 -7.78 6.06
N GLU A 189 15.32 -7.04 6.50
CA GLU A 189 14.29 -7.57 7.41
C GLU A 189 13.35 -8.57 6.72
N ARG A 190 13.08 -8.39 5.42
CA ARG A 190 12.39 -9.39 4.57
C ARG A 190 13.21 -10.67 4.41
N LYS A 191 14.51 -10.57 4.14
CA LYS A 191 15.43 -11.72 4.04
C LYS A 191 15.50 -12.50 5.35
N ARG A 192 15.46 -11.80 6.49
CA ARG A 192 15.37 -12.38 7.84
C ARG A 192 13.99 -12.93 8.19
N LYS A 193 12.97 -12.70 7.34
CA LYS A 193 11.56 -13.09 7.54
C LYS A 193 10.91 -12.44 8.77
N ASN A 194 11.39 -11.27 9.19
CA ASN A 194 10.82 -10.51 10.30
C ASN A 194 9.53 -9.78 9.89
N VAL A 195 9.43 -9.41 8.61
CA VAL A 195 8.30 -8.66 8.04
C VAL A 195 7.99 -9.18 6.64
N PHE A 196 6.77 -8.89 6.15
CA PHE A 196 6.36 -9.12 4.77
C PHE A 196 6.62 -10.56 4.27
N ARG A 197 6.39 -11.56 5.12
CA ARG A 197 6.59 -12.96 4.75
C ARG A 197 5.63 -13.37 3.63
N GLY A 198 6.19 -13.91 2.55
CA GLY A 198 5.42 -14.32 1.36
C GLY A 198 4.98 -13.15 0.48
N PHE A 199 5.47 -11.93 0.74
CA PHE A 199 5.34 -10.81 -0.18
C PHE A 199 6.59 -10.72 -1.07
N GLU A 200 6.33 -10.42 -2.32
CA GLU A 200 7.31 -10.10 -3.35
C GLU A 200 7.43 -8.58 -3.52
N GLU A 201 8.55 -8.16 -4.10
CA GLU A 201 8.81 -6.78 -4.49
C GLU A 201 9.63 -6.77 -5.77
N GLY A 202 9.37 -5.80 -6.63
CA GLY A 202 10.08 -5.63 -7.89
C GLY A 202 11.54 -5.29 -7.70
N ARG A 203 12.33 -5.53 -8.75
CA ARG A 203 13.69 -4.98 -8.79
C ARG A 203 13.61 -3.46 -8.77
N ILE A 204 14.26 -2.85 -7.78
CA ILE A 204 14.43 -1.39 -7.72
C ILE A 204 15.57 -1.00 -8.66
N SER A 205 15.26 -0.15 -9.64
CA SER A 205 16.21 0.42 -10.60
C SER A 205 16.13 1.95 -10.69
N PHE A 206 15.53 2.58 -9.69
CA PHE A 206 15.35 4.03 -9.58
C PHE A 206 16.04 4.55 -8.31
N PRO A 207 16.45 5.83 -8.27
CA PRO A 207 17.18 6.39 -7.14
C PRO A 207 16.33 6.40 -5.85
N PRO A 208 16.95 6.51 -4.67
CA PRO A 208 16.24 6.71 -3.42
C PRO A 208 15.25 7.87 -3.49
N THR A 209 14.02 7.64 -3.05
CA THR A 209 12.87 8.56 -3.23
C THR A 209 12.74 9.62 -2.14
N TYR A 210 13.60 9.55 -1.12
CA TYR A 210 13.68 10.45 0.02
C TYR A 210 15.15 10.71 0.35
N LYS A 211 15.61 11.87 0.83
CA LYS A 211 14.88 13.12 1.09
C LYS A 211 15.32 14.22 0.13
N PHE A 212 14.37 14.80 -0.60
CA PHE A 212 14.60 15.89 -1.53
C PHE A 212 14.35 17.26 -0.91
N GLN A 213 14.88 18.31 -1.54
CA GLN A 213 14.43 19.68 -1.31
C GLN A 213 13.13 19.87 -2.11
N ALA A 214 12.02 20.14 -1.42
CA ALA A 214 10.73 20.37 -2.07
C ALA A 214 10.83 21.51 -3.11
N GLY A 215 10.19 21.28 -4.26
CA GLY A 215 10.28 22.09 -5.47
C GLY A 215 11.53 21.86 -6.32
N THR A 216 12.29 20.78 -6.06
CA THR A 216 13.52 20.47 -6.82
C THR A 216 13.75 18.97 -7.02
N MET A 217 14.75 18.64 -7.85
CA MET A 217 15.30 17.28 -8.00
C MET A 217 16.56 17.05 -7.14
N MET A 218 16.95 18.00 -6.28
CA MET A 218 18.15 17.88 -5.47
C MET A 218 17.85 17.23 -4.13
N TYR A 219 18.72 16.32 -3.69
CA TYR A 219 18.64 15.83 -2.31
C TYR A 219 18.87 16.96 -1.30
N GLU A 220 18.24 16.84 -0.12
CA GLU A 220 18.36 17.81 0.96
C GLU A 220 19.73 17.73 1.64
N LYS A 221 20.63 18.61 1.21
CA LYS A 221 22.00 18.78 1.74
C LYS A 221 22.22 20.18 2.33
N ARG A 222 21.19 21.01 2.43
CA ARG A 222 21.36 22.40 2.86
C ARG A 222 21.75 22.48 4.34
N PRO A 223 22.75 23.30 4.73
CA PRO A 223 23.30 23.31 6.09
C PRO A 223 22.27 23.61 7.19
N GLU A 224 21.20 24.35 6.88
CA GLU A 224 20.14 24.70 7.82
C GLU A 224 19.15 23.56 8.10
N LYS A 225 19.26 22.43 7.39
CA LYS A 225 18.40 21.26 7.56
C LYS A 225 19.17 20.11 8.18
N LYS A 226 18.50 19.34 9.03
CA LYS A 226 19.06 18.08 9.55
C LYS A 226 19.34 17.15 8.38
N LEU A 227 20.63 16.83 8.18
CA LEU A 227 21.08 15.92 7.14
C LEU A 227 20.48 14.52 7.37
N ARG A 228 19.92 13.94 6.30
CA ARG A 228 19.36 12.59 6.31
C ARG A 228 19.87 11.85 5.10
N ALA A 229 20.36 10.63 5.31
CA ALA A 229 20.76 9.75 4.22
C ALA A 229 19.57 9.52 3.26
N PRO A 230 19.82 9.56 1.94
CA PRO A 230 18.85 9.11 0.95
C PRO A 230 18.37 7.67 1.25
N ALA A 231 17.08 7.39 1.01
CA ALA A 231 16.47 6.09 1.26
C ALA A 231 15.27 5.81 0.34
N TRP A 232 15.02 4.53 0.07
CA TRP A 232 13.77 4.04 -0.54
C TRP A 232 12.71 3.83 0.55
N CYS A 233 12.12 4.95 0.98
CA CYS A 233 11.04 4.96 1.96
C CYS A 233 9.71 4.46 1.35
N ASP A 234 9.48 4.76 0.07
CA ASP A 234 8.21 4.58 -0.63
C ASP A 234 8.24 3.28 -1.45
N ARG A 235 7.40 2.31 -1.09
CA ARG A 235 7.54 0.92 -1.57
C ARG A 235 6.22 0.34 -2.06
N VAL A 236 6.29 -0.64 -2.97
CA VAL A 236 5.13 -1.40 -3.46
C VAL A 236 5.48 -2.89 -3.42
N LEU A 237 4.83 -3.60 -2.49
CA LEU A 237 4.96 -5.04 -2.34
C LEU A 237 3.63 -5.71 -2.67
N TRP A 238 3.69 -6.97 -3.09
CA TRP A 238 2.48 -7.76 -3.34
C TRP A 238 2.60 -9.18 -2.83
N ARG A 239 1.47 -9.81 -2.59
CA ARG A 239 1.36 -11.25 -2.33
C ARG A 239 0.21 -11.79 -3.14
N ALA A 240 0.42 -12.93 -3.79
CA ALA A 240 -0.62 -13.68 -4.46
C ALA A 240 -0.75 -15.08 -3.85
N ARG A 241 -1.99 -15.57 -3.72
CA ARG A 241 -2.28 -16.95 -3.33
C ARG A 241 -1.73 -17.94 -4.36
N THR A 242 -1.85 -17.61 -5.64
CA THR A 242 -1.27 -18.33 -6.76
C THR A 242 -0.24 -17.43 -7.43
N PRO A 243 1.08 -17.63 -7.19
CA PRO A 243 2.12 -16.74 -7.68
C PRO A 243 2.09 -16.49 -9.20
N ASP A 244 1.79 -17.52 -9.99
CA ASP A 244 1.77 -17.43 -11.46
C ASP A 244 0.63 -16.57 -12.02
N HIS A 245 -0.34 -16.16 -11.18
CA HIS A 245 -1.45 -15.30 -11.60
C HIS A 245 -1.14 -13.80 -11.53
N ILE A 246 0.10 -13.42 -11.20
CA ILE A 246 0.50 -12.02 -11.14
C ILE A 246 1.90 -11.83 -11.73
N ALA A 247 2.04 -10.83 -12.58
CA ALA A 247 3.33 -10.38 -13.09
C ALA A 247 3.43 -8.87 -12.94
N GLN A 248 4.50 -8.39 -12.29
CA GLN A 248 4.80 -6.97 -12.26
C GLN A 248 5.36 -6.53 -13.62
N GLN A 249 4.77 -5.50 -14.20
CA GLN A 249 5.13 -4.98 -15.52
C GLN A 249 6.08 -3.78 -15.42
N ASN A 250 5.84 -2.89 -14.46
CA ASN A 250 6.68 -1.71 -14.22
C ASN A 250 6.84 -1.46 -12.72
N TYR A 251 7.99 -0.91 -12.33
CA TYR A 251 8.24 -0.41 -10.98
C TYR A 251 9.25 0.74 -11.02
N THR A 252 8.79 1.97 -10.81
CA THR A 252 9.63 3.17 -10.94
C THR A 252 9.19 4.31 -10.02
N ALA A 253 10.08 5.28 -9.82
CA ALA A 253 9.75 6.59 -9.26
C ALA A 253 9.52 7.62 -10.37
N ILE A 254 8.67 8.61 -10.10
CA ILE A 254 8.41 9.77 -10.96
C ILE A 254 9.24 10.94 -10.42
N MET A 255 10.40 11.18 -11.02
CA MET A 255 11.38 12.13 -10.48
C MET A 255 11.03 13.59 -10.80
N GLU A 256 10.25 13.79 -11.85
CA GLU A 256 9.79 15.07 -12.41
C GLU A 256 8.76 15.76 -11.51
N LEU A 257 8.07 15.00 -10.64
CA LEU A 257 7.16 15.56 -9.64
C LEU A 257 7.94 15.92 -8.38
N ASP A 258 8.03 17.21 -8.07
CA ASP A 258 8.95 17.74 -7.08
C ASP A 258 8.29 18.54 -5.95
N LEU A 259 6.96 18.61 -5.91
CA LEU A 259 6.22 19.34 -4.87
C LEU A 259 6.51 18.87 -3.43
N SER A 260 6.97 17.63 -3.27
CA SER A 260 7.25 16.99 -1.97
C SER A 260 8.75 16.73 -1.79
N ASP A 261 9.17 16.51 -0.54
CA ASP A 261 10.49 15.96 -0.21
C ASP A 261 10.59 14.45 -0.47
N HIS A 262 9.49 13.83 -0.90
CA HIS A 262 9.41 12.47 -1.45
C HIS A 262 9.08 12.49 -2.96
N LYS A 263 9.52 11.45 -3.67
CA LYS A 263 9.18 11.23 -5.08
C LYS A 263 8.08 10.17 -5.22
N PRO A 264 7.01 10.41 -6.00
CA PRO A 264 5.96 9.41 -6.21
C PRO A 264 6.52 8.11 -6.77
N VAL A 265 6.02 6.98 -6.28
CA VAL A 265 6.38 5.64 -6.76
C VAL A 265 5.17 5.00 -7.41
N GLN A 266 5.36 4.40 -8.58
CA GLN A 266 4.33 3.66 -9.30
C GLN A 266 4.77 2.22 -9.57
N ALA A 267 3.80 1.32 -9.57
CA ALA A 267 3.97 -0.03 -10.07
C ALA A 267 2.72 -0.45 -10.84
N THR A 268 2.91 -1.20 -11.92
CA THR A 268 1.81 -1.79 -12.70
C THR A 268 1.94 -3.30 -12.72
N PHE A 269 0.79 -3.96 -12.77
CA PHE A 269 0.70 -5.42 -12.68
C PHE A 269 -0.26 -5.94 -13.73
N GLU A 270 0.09 -7.08 -14.33
CA GLU A 270 -0.84 -7.95 -15.01
C GLU A 270 -1.32 -8.99 -14.01
N VAL A 271 -2.64 -9.10 -13.82
CA VAL A 271 -3.24 -9.98 -12.82
C VAL A 271 -4.31 -10.83 -13.48
N GLN A 272 -4.20 -12.15 -13.32
CA GLN A 272 -5.19 -13.10 -13.83
C GLN A 272 -6.37 -13.19 -12.86
N ILE A 273 -7.48 -12.57 -13.25
CA ILE A 273 -8.74 -12.55 -12.49
C ILE A 273 -9.63 -13.71 -12.90
N ARG A 274 -10.13 -14.46 -11.92
CA ARG A 274 -11.14 -15.51 -12.11
C ARG A 274 -12.50 -14.89 -12.44
N HIS A 275 -13.18 -15.48 -13.41
CA HIS A 275 -14.56 -15.14 -13.75
C HIS A 275 -15.37 -16.41 -14.03
N GLN A 276 -16.35 -16.69 -13.18
CA GLN A 276 -17.32 -17.76 -13.30
C GLN A 276 -18.51 -17.27 -14.13
N VAL A 277 -18.71 -17.88 -15.28
CA VAL A 277 -19.86 -17.61 -16.15
C VAL A 277 -21.06 -18.43 -15.67
N GLU A 278 -22.01 -17.79 -14.99
CA GLU A 278 -23.12 -18.47 -14.31
C GLU A 278 -23.97 -19.35 -15.23
N ALA A 279 -24.17 -18.94 -16.49
CA ALA A 279 -24.89 -19.72 -17.49
C ALA A 279 -24.18 -21.07 -17.77
N LYS A 280 -22.84 -21.05 -17.90
CA LYS A 280 -22.05 -22.28 -18.11
C LYS A 280 -22.03 -23.15 -16.86
N LYS A 281 -21.92 -22.56 -15.68
CA LYS A 281 -22.00 -23.28 -14.40
C LYS A 281 -23.33 -24.00 -14.26
N THR A 282 -24.43 -23.31 -14.53
CA THR A 282 -25.79 -23.88 -14.49
C THR A 282 -25.94 -25.05 -15.46
N GLN A 283 -25.41 -24.90 -16.68
CA GLN A 283 -25.40 -25.97 -17.67
C GLN A 283 -24.63 -27.20 -17.17
N VAL A 284 -23.40 -27.02 -16.68
CA VAL A 284 -22.56 -28.13 -16.17
C VAL A 284 -23.23 -28.81 -14.97
N VAL A 285 -23.79 -28.04 -14.02
CA VAL A 285 -24.52 -28.60 -12.88
C VAL A 285 -25.69 -29.45 -13.35
N ARG A 286 -26.45 -28.97 -14.34
CA ARG A 286 -27.57 -29.71 -14.93
C ARG A 286 -27.12 -31.00 -15.62
N GLU A 287 -26.04 -30.95 -16.39
CA GLU A 287 -25.45 -32.12 -17.07
C GLU A 287 -25.00 -33.19 -16.07
N VAL A 288 -24.33 -32.80 -14.99
CA VAL A 288 -23.89 -33.71 -13.92
C VAL A 288 -25.09 -34.32 -13.20
N MET A 289 -26.13 -33.53 -12.87
CA MET A 289 -27.34 -34.05 -12.24
C MET A 289 -28.12 -35.04 -13.11
N MET A 290 -28.04 -34.93 -14.44
CA MET A 290 -28.69 -35.88 -15.37
C MET A 290 -27.92 -37.20 -15.52
N GLN A 291 -26.70 -37.30 -14.99
CA GLN A 291 -25.87 -38.53 -15.01
C GLN A 291 -25.93 -39.31 -13.69
N LEU A 292 -26.60 -38.77 -12.67
CA LEU A 292 -26.86 -39.40 -11.36
C LEU A 292 -28.27 -39.99 -11.33
#